data_AF-A0AAD6Z971-F1
#
_entry.id   AF-A0AAD6Z971-F1
#
_cell.length_a   1.000
_cell.length_b   1.000
_cell.length_c   1.000
_cell.angle_alpha   90.00
_cell.angle_beta   90.00
_cell.angle_gamma   90.00
#
_symmetry.space_group_name_H-M   'P 1'
#
loop_
_entity.id
_entity.type
_entity.pdbx_description
1 polymer ?
#
loop_
_entity_poly.entity_id
_entity_poly.type
_entity_poly.pdbx_seq_one_letter_code
_entity_poly.pdbx_strand_id
1 'polypeptide(L)'
;SVSYSFSMTSLTVRVRANLVRWVTESNRPITIVEDETFWHIFLAGRPTTSLPSRFMLTRDIKKAFPAASAQIHQENLKLYEVQGAVMRDFDGL
;
A
#
# COMPACT_ATOMS: atom_id res chain seq x y z
N SER A 1 19.18 24.13 -9.94
CA SER A 1 17.96 23.36 -10.28
C SER A 1 17.92 21.90 -9.83
N VAL A 2 18.96 21.33 -9.20
CA VAL A 2 18.95 19.89 -8.79
C VAL A 2 18.08 19.62 -7.56
N SER A 3 17.96 20.58 -6.63
CA SER A 3 17.18 20.41 -5.40
C SER A 3 15.67 20.38 -5.63
N TYR A 4 15.18 21.07 -6.67
CA TYR A 4 13.74 21.14 -6.98
C TYR A 4 13.23 19.82 -7.61
N SER A 5 14.01 19.24 -8.52
CA SER A 5 13.69 17.97 -9.19
C SER A 5 13.80 16.75 -8.26
N PHE A 6 14.77 16.73 -7.33
CA PHE A 6 14.85 15.69 -6.30
C PHE A 6 13.64 15.76 -5.34
N SER A 7 13.24 16.98 -4.94
CA SER A 7 12.09 17.20 -4.05
C SER A 7 10.77 16.79 -4.72
N MET A 8 10.53 17.15 -5.99
CA MET A 8 9.37 16.69 -6.77
C MET A 8 9.30 15.16 -6.93
N THR A 9 10.43 14.51 -7.19
CA THR A 9 10.49 13.05 -7.31
C THR A 9 10.19 12.36 -5.97
N SER A 10 10.68 12.90 -4.86
CA SER A 10 10.38 12.35 -3.52
C SER A 10 8.92 12.55 -3.10
N LEU A 11 8.31 13.68 -3.48
CA LEU A 11 6.93 14.02 -3.18
C LEU A 11 5.96 13.08 -3.91
N THR A 12 6.24 12.77 -5.19
CA THR A 12 5.44 11.85 -6.01
C THR A 12 5.48 10.41 -5.50
N VAL A 13 6.61 9.95 -4.95
CA VAL A 13 6.71 8.61 -4.33
C VAL A 13 5.85 8.51 -3.07
N ARG A 14 5.92 9.52 -2.18
CA ARG A 14 5.10 9.55 -0.96
C ARG A 14 3.61 9.61 -1.26
N VAL A 15 3.22 10.45 -2.22
CA VAL A 15 1.83 10.55 -2.70
C VAL A 15 1.34 9.20 -3.22
N ARG A 16 2.13 8.52 -4.07
CA ARG A 16 1.80 7.20 -4.59
C ARG A 16 1.65 6.15 -3.50
N ALA A 17 2.58 6.09 -2.55
CA ALA A 17 2.52 5.14 -1.44
C ALA A 17 1.28 5.35 -0.56
N ASN A 18 0.97 6.61 -0.22
CA ASN A 18 -0.24 6.94 0.56
C ASN A 18 -1.51 6.60 -0.21
N LEU A 19 -1.53 6.85 -1.52
CA LEU A 19 -2.70 6.55 -2.35
C LEU A 19 -2.90 5.04 -2.51
N VAL A 20 -1.83 4.27 -2.71
CA VAL A 20 -1.88 2.80 -2.70
C VAL A 20 -2.48 2.30 -1.39
N ARG A 21 -1.91 2.76 -0.27
CA ARG A 21 -2.38 2.39 1.07
C ARG A 21 -3.86 2.69 1.25
N TRP A 22 -4.28 3.92 0.97
CA TRP A 22 -5.67 4.34 1.12
C TRP A 22 -6.62 3.53 0.25
N VAL A 23 -6.29 3.32 -1.03
CA VAL A 23 -7.12 2.52 -1.95
C VAL A 23 -7.25 1.07 -1.47
N THR A 24 -6.16 0.46 -1.00
CA THR A 24 -6.19 -0.92 -0.50
C THR A 24 -6.90 -1.07 0.83
N GLU A 25 -6.67 -0.17 1.79
CA GLU A 25 -7.27 -0.24 3.13
C GLU A 25 -8.77 0.09 3.10
N SER A 26 -9.19 1.02 2.23
CA SER A 26 -10.60 1.40 2.09
C SER A 26 -11.38 0.57 1.08
N ASN A 27 -10.74 -0.43 0.46
CA ASN A 27 -11.31 -1.30 -0.57
C ASN A 27 -12.00 -0.51 -1.71
N ARG A 28 -11.37 0.58 -2.14
CA ARG A 28 -11.91 1.44 -3.20
C ARG A 28 -11.48 0.95 -4.58
N PRO A 29 -12.30 1.16 -5.62
CA PRO A 29 -11.89 0.86 -6.98
C PRO A 29 -10.73 1.77 -7.38
N ILE A 30 -9.72 1.20 -8.05
CA ILE A 30 -8.54 1.94 -8.52
C ILE A 30 -8.93 3.07 -9.49
N THR A 31 -10.06 2.95 -10.18
CA THR A 31 -10.61 3.96 -11.09
C THR A 31 -10.95 5.29 -10.41
N ILE A 32 -10.97 5.36 -9.07
CA ILE A 32 -11.17 6.62 -8.34
C ILE A 32 -10.11 7.68 -8.67
N VAL A 33 -8.91 7.26 -9.10
CA VAL A 33 -7.86 8.20 -9.53
C VAL A 33 -8.13 8.82 -10.90
N GLU A 34 -9.22 8.46 -11.56
CA GLU A 34 -9.68 9.03 -12.82
C GLU A 34 -10.90 9.94 -12.62
N ASP A 35 -11.44 10.01 -11.40
CA ASP A 35 -12.57 10.86 -11.06
C ASP A 35 -12.14 12.32 -10.89
N GLU A 36 -12.77 13.23 -11.63
CA GLU A 36 -12.40 14.64 -11.63
C GLU A 36 -12.66 15.31 -10.27
N THR A 37 -13.73 14.94 -9.57
CA THR A 37 -14.04 15.50 -8.24
C THR A 37 -12.99 15.10 -7.23
N PHE A 38 -12.53 13.85 -7.28
CA PHE A 38 -11.40 13.37 -6.52
C PHE A 38 -10.14 14.18 -6.84
N TRP A 39 -9.89 14.53 -8.10
CA TRP A 39 -8.73 15.38 -8.46
C TRP A 39 -8.83 16.76 -7.82
N HIS A 40 -9.99 17.41 -7.90
CA HIS A 40 -10.21 18.73 -7.32
C HIS A 40 -10.00 18.71 -5.80
N ILE A 41 -10.48 17.68 -5.11
CA ILE A 41 -10.30 17.52 -3.66
C ILE A 41 -8.83 17.20 -3.32
N PHE A 42 -8.22 16.27 -4.04
CA PHE A 42 -6.85 15.81 -3.77
C PHE A 42 -5.81 16.90 -4.03
N LEU A 43 -6.06 17.75 -5.03
CA LEU A 43 -5.21 18.88 -5.41
C LEU A 43 -5.58 20.19 -4.70
N ALA A 44 -6.65 20.20 -3.88
CA ALA A 44 -7.04 21.35 -3.10
C ALA A 44 -5.87 21.77 -2.18
N GLY A 45 -5.23 22.89 -2.52
CA GLY A 45 -4.05 23.43 -1.84
C GLY A 45 -2.69 23.12 -2.48
N ARG A 46 -2.59 22.24 -3.49
CA ARG A 46 -1.34 21.94 -4.24
C ARG A 46 -1.60 21.59 -5.73
N PRO A 47 -2.00 22.58 -6.56
CA PRO A 47 -2.41 22.36 -7.95
C PRO A 47 -1.29 21.88 -8.89
N THR A 48 -0.03 22.01 -8.51
CA THR A 48 1.12 21.62 -9.34
C THR A 48 1.51 20.14 -9.23
N THR A 49 0.80 19.37 -8.39
CA THR A 49 1.08 17.95 -8.20
C THR A 49 0.36 17.12 -9.27
N SER A 50 1.08 16.20 -9.91
CA SER A 50 0.47 15.23 -10.82
C SER A 50 0.02 13.99 -10.05
N LEU A 51 -1.24 13.58 -10.23
CA LEU A 51 -1.72 12.30 -9.70
C LEU A 51 -1.18 11.13 -10.54
N PRO A 52 -0.91 9.98 -9.90
CA PRO A 52 -0.57 8.77 -10.62
C PRO A 52 -1.77 8.27 -11.43
N SER A 53 -1.51 7.72 -12.61
CA SER A 53 -2.54 7.04 -13.38
C SER A 53 -2.96 5.72 -12.72
N ARG A 54 -4.16 5.23 -13.07
CA ARG A 54 -4.64 3.91 -12.66
C ARG A 54 -3.62 2.79 -12.89
N PHE A 55 -2.87 2.87 -13.99
CA PHE A 55 -1.87 1.86 -14.37
C PHE A 55 -0.67 1.88 -13.44
N MET A 56 -0.21 3.09 -13.06
CA MET A 56 0.85 3.23 -12.06
C MET A 56 0.40 2.69 -10.71
N LEU A 57 -0.82 3.04 -10.27
CA LEU A 57 -1.34 2.56 -9.00
C LEU A 57 -1.53 1.04 -8.98
N THR A 58 -2.07 0.48 -10.06
CA THR A 58 -2.21 -0.98 -10.23
C THR A 58 -0.86 -1.69 -10.15
N ARG A 59 0.16 -1.16 -10.83
CA ARG A 59 1.52 -1.69 -10.78
C ARG A 59 2.09 -1.63 -9.37
N ASP A 60 1.88 -0.53 -8.66
CA ASP A 60 2.41 -0.33 -7.32
C ASP A 60 1.72 -1.25 -6.30
N ILE A 61 0.40 -1.43 -6.40
CA ILE A 61 -0.36 -2.42 -5.62
C ILE A 61 0.17 -3.83 -5.88
N LYS A 62 0.33 -4.21 -7.15
CA LYS A 62 0.87 -5.53 -7.52
C LYS A 62 2.30 -5.76 -7.02
N LYS A 63 3.10 -4.71 -6.88
CA LYS A 63 4.45 -4.80 -6.30
C LYS A 63 4.42 -4.91 -4.77
N ALA A 64 3.49 -4.22 -4.12
CA ALA A 64 3.35 -4.24 -2.66
C ALA A 64 2.74 -5.56 -2.14
N PHE A 65 1.82 -6.15 -2.90
CA PHE A 65 1.05 -7.31 -2.47
C PHE A 65 1.90 -8.55 -2.11
N PRO A 66 2.93 -8.96 -2.89
CA PRO A 66 3.77 -10.11 -2.53
C PRO A 66 4.49 -9.92 -1.20
N ALA A 67 4.97 -8.71 -0.91
CA ALA A 67 5.65 -8.42 0.36
C ALA A 67 4.68 -8.53 1.54
N ALA A 68 3.48 -7.96 1.42
CA ALA A 68 2.45 -8.06 2.44
C ALA A 68 1.97 -9.51 2.65
N SER A 69 1.76 -10.25 1.56
CA SER A 69 1.34 -11.66 1.62
C SER A 69 2.40 -12.56 2.24
N ALA A 70 3.68 -12.33 1.94
CA ALA A 70 4.78 -13.10 2.53
C ALA A 70 4.89 -12.84 4.05
N GLN A 71 4.73 -11.58 4.47
CA GLN A 71 4.72 -11.23 5.89
C GLN A 71 3.59 -11.92 6.65
N ILE A 72 2.36 -11.85 6.12
CA ILE A 72 1.18 -12.51 6.71
C ILE A 72 1.39 -14.04 6.76
N HIS A 73 1.92 -14.63 5.69
CA HIS A 73 2.21 -16.06 5.64
C HIS A 73 3.22 -16.47 6.72
N GLN A 74 4.30 -15.71 6.88
CA GLN A 74 5.31 -15.98 7.90
C GLN A 74 4.75 -15.84 9.33
N GLU A 75 3.89 -14.86 9.56
CA GLU A 75 3.24 -14.67 10.87
C GLU A 75 2.29 -15.83 11.19
N ASN A 76 1.49 -16.27 10.21
CA ASN A 76 0.64 -17.45 10.36
C ASN A 76 1.44 -18.71 10.66
N LEU A 77 2.60 -18.93 10.01
CA LEU A 77 3.47 -20.07 10.30
C LEU A 77 3.94 -20.08 11.77
N LYS A 78 4.33 -18.92 12.30
CA LYS A 78 4.72 -18.79 13.72
C LYS A 78 3.58 -19.14 14.66
N LEU A 79 2.35 -18.69 14.34
CA LEU A 79 1.17 -19.01 15.16
C LEU A 79 0.88 -20.51 15.17
N TYR A 80 1.00 -21.19 14.02
CA TYR A 80 0.81 -22.64 13.94
C TYR A 80 1.90 -23.43 14.68
N GLU A 81 3.17 -22.98 14.64
CA GLU A 81 4.24 -23.59 15.42
C GLU A 81 3.99 -23.50 16.93
N VAL A 82 3.56 -22.33 17.41
CA VAL A 82 3.21 -22.11 18.82
C VAL A 82 2.02 -22.97 19.23
N GLN A 83 0.94 -23.00 18.43
CA GLN A 83 -0.21 -23.86 18.71
C GLN A 83 0.17 -25.35 18.72
N GLY A 84 0.97 -25.80 17.77
CA GLY A 84 1.46 -27.18 17.72
C GLY A 84 2.39 -27.55 18.88
N ALA A 85 3.14 -26.60 19.45
CA ALA A 85 3.90 -26.80 20.67
C ALA A 85 2.96 -26.95 21.89
N VAL A 86 2.00 -26.05 22.05
CA VAL A 86 1.01 -26.09 23.14
C VAL A 86 0.20 -27.39 23.15
N MET A 87 -0.21 -27.90 21.98
CA MET A 87 -0.96 -29.15 21.88
C MET A 87 -0.12 -30.38 22.26
N ARG A 88 1.17 -30.41 21.88
CA ARG A 88 2.07 -31.52 22.23
C ARG A 88 2.38 -31.58 23.72
N ASP A 89 2.44 -30.42 24.39
CA ASP A 89 2.62 -30.36 25.85
C ASP A 89 1.36 -30.84 26.60
N PHE A 90 0.19 -30.78 25.96
CA PHE A 90 -1.10 -31.24 26.52
C PHE A 90 -1.31 -32.76 26.38
N ASP A 91 -0.89 -33.35 25.26
CA ASP A 91 -1.05 -34.79 25.00
C ASP A 91 0.00 -35.66 25.74
N GLY A 92 0.95 -35.04 26.45
CA GLY A 92 2.01 -35.69 27.23
C GLY A 92 1.69 -35.94 28.71
N LEU A 93 0.45 -35.75 29.15
CA LEU A 93 -0.05 -36.01 30.51
C LEU A 93 -0.93 -37.26 30.60
#